data_AF-A0A822MZC9-F1
#
_entry.id   AF-A0A822MZC9-F1
#
_cell.length_a   1.000
_cell.length_b   1.000
_cell.length_c   1.000
_cell.angle_alpha   90.00
_cell.angle_beta   90.00
_cell.angle_gamma   90.00
#
_symmetry.space_group_name_H-M   'P 1'
#
loop_
_entity.id
_entity.type
_entity.pdbx_description
1 polymer ?
#
loop_
_entity_poly.entity_id
_entity_poly.type
_entity_poly.pdbx_seq_one_letter_code
_entity_poly.pdbx_strand_id
1 'polypeptide(L)'
;MDAAAPYTDEERAKFRKKYKAKYADRIVIDGTAVGGIGSDGKGFPAMTAEQFDMLAIAGKEDYDVYSTTLSNGTDKTIEEIYDRVPATKKYLAEKHGQKHVTTVEEIEANKAVGVTSVIFNFQAITPMGEDITHIDRFSQDVKLMSFTYNKNNQFSGSGESVKGGVGNGEGLTKLGLAALKHMNKNGVVPDCSHDSN
;
A
#
# COMPACT_ATOMS: atom_id res chain seq x y z
N MET A 1 -19.59 -18.13 14.68
CA MET A 1 -19.32 -17.48 15.98
C MET A 1 -18.31 -16.39 15.68
N ASP A 2 -18.69 -15.13 15.83
CA ASP A 2 -17.69 -14.05 15.75
C ASP A 2 -16.70 -14.26 16.89
N ALA A 3 -15.42 -14.37 16.55
CA ALA A 3 -14.38 -14.40 17.57
C ALA A 3 -14.48 -13.10 18.37
N ALA A 4 -14.62 -13.20 19.69
CA ALA A 4 -14.57 -12.04 20.56
C ALA A 4 -13.27 -11.28 20.29
N ALA A 5 -13.36 -9.96 20.17
CA ALA A 5 -12.17 -9.12 20.02
C ALA A 5 -11.20 -9.42 21.18
N PRO A 6 -9.91 -9.61 20.92
CA PRO A 6 -8.95 -10.04 21.94
C PRO A 6 -8.72 -8.99 23.04
N TYR A 7 -9.18 -7.76 22.84
CA TYR A 7 -9.06 -6.64 23.78
C TYR A 7 -10.34 -5.79 23.77
N THR A 8 -10.71 -5.29 24.94
CA THR A 8 -11.69 -4.21 25.12
C THR A 8 -11.15 -2.86 24.62
N ASP A 9 -12.03 -1.89 24.42
CA ASP A 9 -11.62 -0.53 24.02
C ASP A 9 -10.75 0.15 25.09
N GLU A 10 -11.02 -0.11 26.37
CA GLU A 10 -10.21 0.41 27.47
C GLU A 10 -8.80 -0.19 27.47
N GLU A 11 -8.68 -1.50 27.24
CA GLU A 11 -7.39 -2.16 27.11
C GLU A 11 -6.60 -1.64 25.91
N ARG A 12 -7.27 -1.45 24.77
CA ARG A 12 -6.67 -0.82 23.57
C ARG A 12 -6.19 0.59 23.87
N ALA A 13 -7.00 1.43 24.51
CA ALA A 13 -6.64 2.80 24.86
C ALA A 13 -5.43 2.85 25.82
N LYS A 14 -5.41 1.98 26.83
CA LYS A 14 -4.30 1.86 27.78
C LYS A 14 -3.01 1.41 27.08
N PHE A 15 -3.12 0.43 26.18
CA PHE A 15 -2.01 -0.04 25.36
C PHE A 15 -1.47 1.12 24.50
N ARG A 16 -2.32 1.78 23.70
CA ARG A 16 -1.96 2.92 22.85
C ARG A 16 -1.25 4.02 23.62
N LYS A 17 -1.78 4.42 24.78
CA LYS A 17 -1.15 5.45 25.63
C LYS A 17 0.27 5.06 26.03
N LYS A 18 0.47 3.81 26.46
CA LYS A 18 1.79 3.28 26.86
C LYS A 18 2.77 3.28 25.69
N TYR A 19 2.36 2.84 24.51
CA TYR A 19 3.24 2.75 23.34
C TYR A 19 3.54 4.10 22.70
N LYS A 20 2.55 5.00 22.62
CA LYS A 20 2.78 6.38 22.18
C LYS A 20 3.80 7.10 23.05
N ALA A 21 3.75 6.90 24.36
CA ALA A 21 4.74 7.46 25.26
C ALA A 21 6.14 6.84 25.04
N LYS A 22 6.22 5.51 24.83
CA LYS A 22 7.48 4.81 24.59
C LYS A 22 8.18 5.25 23.29
N TYR A 23 7.41 5.56 22.26
CA TYR A 23 7.91 5.90 20.92
C TYR A 23 7.68 7.38 20.56
N ALA A 24 7.54 8.25 21.56
CA ALA A 24 7.26 9.67 21.35
C ALA A 24 8.36 10.38 20.54
N ASP A 25 9.62 9.97 20.70
CA ASP A 25 10.81 10.48 19.99
C ASP A 25 11.13 9.68 18.71
N ARG A 26 10.23 8.79 18.27
CA ARG A 26 10.42 7.91 17.11
C ARG A 26 9.32 8.14 16.07
N ILE A 27 9.60 7.67 14.86
CA ILE A 27 8.61 7.51 13.79
C ILE A 27 8.21 6.04 13.77
N VAL A 28 6.93 5.77 14.02
CA VAL A 28 6.36 4.42 13.96
C VAL A 28 5.72 4.22 12.59
N ILE A 29 6.17 3.20 11.86
CA ILE A 29 5.79 2.94 10.48
C ILE A 29 5.14 1.56 10.36
N ASP A 30 3.99 1.49 9.70
CA ASP A 30 3.45 0.25 9.14
C ASP A 30 3.78 0.16 7.64
N GLY A 31 4.43 -0.94 7.25
CA GLY A 31 4.87 -1.16 5.87
C GLY A 31 3.74 -1.51 4.91
N THR A 32 2.58 -1.98 5.38
CA THR A 32 1.46 -2.35 4.50
C THR A 32 0.13 -2.42 5.25
N ALA A 33 -0.82 -1.58 4.82
CA ALA A 33 -2.24 -1.67 5.13
C ALA A 33 -3.02 -1.81 3.82
N VAL A 34 -3.89 -2.80 3.69
CA VAL A 34 -4.55 -3.08 2.41
C VAL A 34 -5.87 -2.31 2.32
N GLY A 35 -5.90 -1.26 1.51
CA GLY A 35 -7.06 -0.39 1.41
C GLY A 35 -6.88 0.81 0.47
N GLY A 36 -7.86 1.05 -0.38
CA GLY A 36 -7.98 2.29 -1.16
C GLY A 36 -9.43 2.55 -1.53
N ILE A 37 -9.77 3.76 -1.94
CA ILE A 37 -11.15 4.14 -2.33
C ILE A 37 -11.16 4.86 -3.68
N GLY A 38 -12.08 4.45 -4.55
CA GLY A 38 -12.34 5.10 -5.84
C GLY A 38 -13.26 6.31 -5.71
N SER A 39 -13.38 7.09 -6.78
CA SER A 39 -14.29 8.25 -6.84
C SER A 39 -15.76 7.85 -6.76
N ASP A 40 -16.07 6.59 -7.09
CA ASP A 40 -17.40 5.99 -6.96
C ASP A 40 -17.73 5.54 -5.52
N GLY A 41 -16.81 5.75 -4.57
CA GLY A 41 -16.97 5.38 -3.16
C GLY A 41 -16.78 3.89 -2.88
N LYS A 42 -16.42 3.08 -3.88
CA LYS A 42 -16.08 1.66 -3.67
C LYS A 42 -14.62 1.51 -3.30
N GLY A 43 -14.34 0.65 -2.34
CA GLY A 43 -12.99 0.39 -1.87
C GLY A 43 -12.34 -0.85 -2.48
N PHE A 44 -11.02 -0.91 -2.34
CA PHE A 44 -10.15 -2.01 -2.77
C PHE A 44 -9.51 -2.72 -1.55
N PRO A 45 -9.36 -4.06 -1.54
CA PRO A 45 -9.96 -5.05 -2.43
C PRO A 45 -11.40 -5.32 -2.00
N ALA A 46 -12.38 -4.86 -2.80
CA ALA A 46 -13.81 -4.97 -2.50
C ALA A 46 -14.16 -4.67 -1.03
N MET A 47 -14.02 -3.41 -0.62
CA MET A 47 -14.41 -2.94 0.71
C MET A 47 -15.41 -1.78 0.64
N THR A 48 -16.23 -1.62 1.68
CA THR A 48 -17.12 -0.47 1.80
C THR A 48 -16.34 0.78 2.24
N ALA A 49 -16.94 1.96 2.10
CA ALA A 49 -16.36 3.20 2.59
C ALA A 49 -16.14 3.16 4.11
N GLU A 50 -17.04 2.51 4.86
CA GLU A 50 -16.94 2.32 6.31
C GLU A 50 -15.76 1.41 6.68
N GLN A 51 -15.50 0.38 5.87
CA GLN A 51 -14.32 -0.48 6.05
C GLN A 51 -13.03 0.29 5.78
N PHE A 52 -13.01 1.14 4.75
CA PHE A 52 -11.88 2.02 4.49
C PHE A 52 -11.69 3.07 5.61
N ASP A 53 -12.77 3.61 6.17
CA ASP A 53 -12.71 4.50 7.33
C ASP A 53 -12.07 3.81 8.54
N MET A 54 -12.43 2.55 8.82
CA MET A 54 -11.83 1.79 9.91
C MET A 54 -10.31 1.63 9.72
N LEU A 55 -9.87 1.37 8.49
CA LEU A 55 -8.44 1.30 8.16
C LEU A 55 -7.75 2.66 8.35
N ALA A 56 -8.34 3.75 7.85
CA ALA A 56 -7.78 5.09 7.99
C ALA A 56 -7.67 5.53 9.45
N ILE A 57 -8.70 5.24 10.26
CA ILE A 57 -8.73 5.52 11.71
C ILE A 57 -7.64 4.72 12.42
N ALA A 58 -7.56 3.40 12.20
CA ALA A 58 -6.50 2.58 12.79
C ALA A 58 -5.11 3.10 12.39
N GLY A 59 -4.91 3.41 11.10
CA GLY A 59 -3.67 4.01 10.59
C GLY A 59 -3.28 5.30 11.33
N LYS A 60 -4.25 6.18 11.58
CA LYS A 60 -4.07 7.44 12.29
C LYS A 60 -3.80 7.25 13.79
N GLU A 61 -4.49 6.30 14.40
CA GLU A 61 -4.43 6.09 15.83
C GLU A 61 -3.16 5.37 16.26
N ASP A 62 -2.68 4.44 15.45
CA ASP A 62 -1.63 3.50 15.84
C ASP A 62 -0.25 3.82 15.22
N TYR A 63 -0.18 4.63 14.15
CA TYR A 63 1.06 4.92 13.42
C TYR A 63 1.28 6.39 13.09
N ASP A 64 2.55 6.76 12.92
CA ASP A 64 2.95 8.06 12.35
C ASP A 64 2.95 8.01 10.82
N VAL A 65 3.27 6.84 10.27
CA VAL A 65 3.25 6.56 8.83
C VAL A 65 2.65 5.18 8.60
N TYR A 66 1.83 5.04 7.59
CA TYR A 66 1.50 3.72 7.05
C TYR A 66 1.51 3.75 5.54
N SER A 67 1.88 2.62 4.92
CA SER A 67 1.72 2.46 3.48
C SER A 67 0.40 1.79 3.15
N THR A 68 -0.44 2.41 2.32
CA THR A 68 -1.73 1.83 1.92
C THR A 68 -1.70 1.27 0.50
N THR A 69 -2.22 0.05 0.34
CA THR A 69 -2.23 -0.66 -0.94
C THR A 69 -3.40 -0.24 -1.79
N LEU A 70 -3.10 0.26 -2.98
CA LEU A 70 -4.08 0.72 -3.94
C LEU A 70 -4.29 -0.24 -5.10
N SER A 71 -3.49 -1.31 -5.23
CA SER A 71 -3.70 -2.38 -6.20
C SER A 71 -2.94 -3.62 -5.74
N ASN A 72 -3.50 -4.81 -5.95
CA ASN A 72 -2.80 -6.09 -5.83
C ASN A 72 -2.86 -6.89 -7.14
N GLY A 73 -3.14 -6.20 -8.25
CA GLY A 73 -3.25 -6.79 -9.58
C GLY A 73 -4.54 -7.55 -9.87
N THR A 74 -5.56 -7.48 -9.01
CA THR A 74 -6.91 -7.99 -9.30
C THR A 74 -7.83 -6.98 -9.97
N ASP A 75 -7.35 -5.76 -10.21
CA ASP A 75 -8.03 -4.71 -10.96
C ASP A 75 -8.39 -5.17 -12.37
N LYS A 76 -9.55 -4.74 -12.87
CA LYS A 76 -10.01 -5.11 -14.21
C LYS A 76 -9.32 -4.31 -15.29
N THR A 77 -9.03 -3.05 -15.00
CA THR A 77 -8.39 -2.12 -15.93
C THR A 77 -7.46 -1.17 -15.21
N ILE A 78 -6.53 -0.55 -15.95
CA ILE A 78 -5.60 0.43 -15.39
C ILE A 78 -6.32 1.73 -14.98
N GLU A 79 -7.45 2.05 -15.63
CA GLU A 79 -8.29 3.21 -15.33
C GLU A 79 -8.88 3.15 -13.93
N GLU A 80 -9.22 1.95 -13.42
CA GLU A 80 -9.66 1.78 -12.03
C GLU A 80 -8.59 2.27 -11.04
N ILE A 81 -7.32 2.05 -11.35
CA ILE A 81 -6.19 2.49 -10.52
C ILE A 81 -5.95 4.00 -10.68
N TYR A 82 -6.04 4.52 -11.92
CA TYR A 82 -5.93 5.96 -12.17
C TYR A 82 -7.01 6.78 -11.46
N ASP A 83 -8.20 6.23 -11.28
CA ASP A 83 -9.25 6.84 -10.47
C ASP A 83 -8.94 6.75 -8.97
N ARG A 84 -8.52 5.56 -8.51
CA ARG A 84 -8.34 5.27 -7.09
C ARG A 84 -7.24 6.08 -6.41
N VAL A 85 -6.11 6.33 -7.08
CA VAL A 85 -4.98 7.08 -6.51
C VAL A 85 -5.40 8.49 -6.05
N PRO A 86 -5.91 9.37 -6.92
CA PRO A 86 -6.33 10.71 -6.51
C PRO A 86 -7.55 10.68 -5.58
N ALA A 87 -8.50 9.76 -5.78
CA ALA A 87 -9.66 9.64 -4.91
C ALA A 87 -9.26 9.27 -3.47
N THR A 88 -8.36 8.32 -3.30
CA THR A 88 -7.84 7.92 -1.98
C THR A 88 -7.09 9.08 -1.31
N LYS A 89 -6.22 9.77 -2.05
CA LYS A 89 -5.50 10.96 -1.54
C LYS A 89 -6.45 12.02 -1.02
N LYS A 90 -7.46 12.37 -1.81
CA LYS A 90 -8.48 13.35 -1.45
C LYS A 90 -9.27 12.89 -0.22
N TYR A 91 -9.73 11.65 -0.21
CA TYR A 91 -10.55 11.10 0.87
C TYR A 91 -9.83 11.12 2.22
N LEU A 92 -8.57 10.66 2.26
CA LEU A 92 -7.76 10.64 3.46
C LEU A 92 -7.49 12.06 4.00
N ALA A 93 -7.23 13.01 3.10
CA ALA A 93 -7.01 14.41 3.46
C ALA A 93 -8.27 15.07 4.01
N GLU A 94 -9.39 14.98 3.30
CA GLU A 94 -10.62 15.69 3.63
C GLU A 94 -11.36 15.07 4.82
N LYS A 95 -11.42 13.73 4.89
CA LYS A 95 -12.21 13.04 5.91
C LYS A 95 -11.42 12.70 7.17
N HIS A 96 -10.13 12.37 7.02
CA HIS A 96 -9.30 11.85 8.11
C HIS A 96 -8.17 12.80 8.52
N GLY A 97 -7.90 13.86 7.75
CA GLY A 97 -6.81 14.80 8.02
C GLY A 97 -5.42 14.18 7.91
N GLN A 98 -5.30 13.06 7.20
CA GLN A 98 -4.03 12.36 6.95
C GLN A 98 -3.45 12.87 5.64
N LYS A 99 -2.13 12.88 5.50
CA LYS A 99 -1.47 13.44 4.31
C LYS A 99 -0.75 12.35 3.53
N HIS A 100 -1.06 12.25 2.24
CA HIS A 100 -0.22 11.54 1.30
C HIS A 100 1.16 12.22 1.23
N VAL A 101 2.23 11.41 1.23
CA VAL A 101 3.61 11.88 1.17
C VAL A 101 4.43 11.03 0.20
N THR A 102 5.52 11.61 -0.29
CA THR A 102 6.43 10.98 -1.26
C THR A 102 7.90 11.08 -0.89
N THR A 103 8.22 11.79 0.20
CA THR A 103 9.57 12.07 0.69
C THR A 103 9.67 11.85 2.20
N VAL A 104 10.90 11.67 2.69
CA VAL A 104 11.16 11.51 4.13
C VAL A 104 10.97 12.83 4.87
N GLU A 105 11.31 13.95 4.22
CA GLU A 105 11.17 15.29 4.77
C GLU A 105 9.70 15.63 5.05
N GLU A 106 8.78 15.21 4.18
CA GLU A 106 7.34 15.36 4.42
C GLU A 106 6.87 14.54 5.63
N ILE A 107 7.42 13.33 5.82
CA ILE A 107 7.12 12.47 6.98
C ILE A 107 7.56 13.17 8.26
N GLU A 108 8.79 13.67 8.30
CA GLU A 108 9.36 14.37 9.46
C GLU A 108 8.57 15.65 9.78
N ALA A 109 8.24 16.45 8.76
CA ALA A 109 7.44 17.66 8.91
C ALA A 109 6.04 17.36 9.46
N ASN A 110 5.40 16.29 8.98
CA ASN A 110 4.08 15.88 9.47
C ASN A 110 4.15 15.33 10.90
N LYS A 111 5.17 14.54 11.24
CA LYS A 111 5.41 14.06 12.61
C LYS A 111 5.55 15.22 13.60
N ALA A 112 6.29 16.26 13.23
CA ALA A 112 6.53 17.43 14.08
C ALA A 112 5.23 18.17 14.45
N VAL A 113 4.17 18.07 13.64
CA VAL A 113 2.86 18.71 13.87
C VAL A 113 1.74 17.71 14.18
N GLY A 114 2.07 16.44 14.43
CA GLY A 114 1.10 15.41 14.81
C GLY A 114 0.15 14.97 13.70
N VAL A 115 0.58 15.06 12.43
CA VAL A 115 -0.18 14.59 11.27
C VAL A 115 0.35 13.22 10.82
N THR A 116 -0.54 12.25 10.64
CA THR A 116 -0.19 10.93 10.10
C THR A 116 0.07 11.04 8.60
N SER A 117 1.20 10.48 8.16
CA SER A 117 1.58 10.40 6.76
C SER A 117 1.15 9.07 6.13
N VAL A 118 0.80 9.10 4.85
CA VAL A 118 0.35 7.93 4.09
C VAL A 118 1.19 7.79 2.83
N ILE A 119 1.82 6.63 2.66
CA ILE A 119 2.56 6.29 1.44
C ILE A 119 1.69 5.36 0.61
N PHE A 120 1.62 5.56 -0.72
CA PHE A 120 0.88 4.63 -1.57
C PHE A 120 1.79 3.52 -2.09
N ASN A 121 1.26 2.29 -2.07
CA ASN A 121 1.91 1.12 -2.66
C ASN A 121 0.99 0.34 -3.60
N PHE A 122 1.61 -0.44 -4.49
CA PHE A 122 0.98 -1.52 -5.23
C PHE A 122 1.61 -2.86 -4.83
N GLN A 123 0.78 -3.87 -4.57
CA GLN A 123 1.19 -5.24 -4.29
C GLN A 123 1.24 -6.12 -5.56
N ALA A 124 0.87 -5.59 -6.73
CA ALA A 124 1.27 -6.12 -8.04
C ALA A 124 1.08 -5.06 -9.11
N ILE A 125 1.91 -5.11 -10.16
CA ILE A 125 1.79 -4.24 -11.35
C ILE A 125 1.12 -4.93 -12.55
N THR A 126 0.57 -6.14 -12.38
CA THR A 126 -0.12 -6.91 -13.45
C THR A 126 -1.03 -6.05 -14.35
N PRO A 127 -1.85 -5.11 -13.82
CA PRO A 127 -2.77 -4.31 -14.63
C PRO A 127 -2.08 -3.33 -15.59
N MET A 128 -0.77 -3.11 -15.45
CA MET A 128 -0.01 -2.29 -16.39
C MET A 128 0.17 -2.97 -17.76
N GLY A 129 -0.12 -4.28 -17.86
CA GLY A 129 0.00 -5.01 -19.11
C GLY A 129 1.44 -5.01 -19.63
N GLU A 130 1.63 -4.66 -20.90
CA GLU A 130 2.94 -4.50 -21.53
C GLU A 130 3.41 -3.03 -21.56
N ASP A 131 2.52 -2.07 -21.27
CA ASP A 131 2.84 -0.65 -21.23
C ASP A 131 3.37 -0.23 -19.85
N ILE A 132 4.67 -0.46 -19.65
CA ILE A 132 5.36 -0.10 -18.41
C ILE A 132 5.53 1.41 -18.20
N THR A 133 5.13 2.26 -19.15
CA THR A 133 5.18 3.72 -18.96
C THR A 133 4.19 4.20 -17.90
N HIS A 134 3.21 3.37 -17.54
CA HIS A 134 2.33 3.60 -16.39
C HIS A 134 3.11 3.74 -15.07
N ILE A 135 4.26 3.07 -14.92
CA ILE A 135 5.14 3.21 -13.74
C ILE A 135 5.60 4.66 -13.60
N ASP A 136 6.00 5.30 -14.71
CA ASP A 136 6.48 6.69 -14.70
C ASP A 136 5.38 7.63 -14.21
N ARG A 137 4.13 7.40 -14.64
CA ARG A 137 2.99 8.20 -14.20
C ARG A 137 2.64 7.95 -12.73
N PHE A 138 2.52 6.70 -12.30
CA PHE A 138 2.18 6.38 -10.92
C PHE A 138 3.28 6.76 -9.93
N SER A 139 4.54 6.79 -10.36
CA SER A 139 5.67 7.17 -9.50
C SER A 139 5.56 8.54 -8.85
N GLN A 140 4.69 9.42 -9.37
CA GLN A 140 4.42 10.73 -8.77
C GLN A 140 3.73 10.61 -7.41
N ASP A 141 2.95 9.55 -7.17
CA ASP A 141 2.21 9.35 -5.92
C ASP A 141 2.53 8.00 -5.24
N VAL A 142 2.88 6.97 -6.01
CA VAL A 142 3.11 5.60 -5.53
C VAL A 142 4.61 5.34 -5.44
N LYS A 143 5.10 4.99 -4.24
CA LYS A 143 6.55 4.87 -3.96
C LYS A 143 7.01 3.45 -3.68
N LEU A 144 6.10 2.49 -3.61
CA LEU A 144 6.41 1.07 -3.48
C LEU A 144 5.58 0.27 -4.49
N MET A 145 6.21 -0.63 -5.24
CA MET A 145 5.53 -1.48 -6.21
C MET A 145 6.11 -2.89 -6.20
N SER A 146 5.25 -3.89 -6.00
CA SER A 146 5.56 -5.31 -6.20
C SER A 146 5.29 -5.73 -7.63
N PHE A 147 6.05 -6.71 -8.14
CA PHE A 147 5.85 -7.18 -9.51
C PHE A 147 4.61 -8.06 -9.63
N THR A 148 4.37 -8.92 -8.64
CA THR A 148 3.27 -9.88 -8.66
C THR A 148 2.62 -10.10 -7.29
N TYR A 149 1.44 -10.74 -7.29
CA TYR A 149 0.69 -11.11 -6.10
C TYR A 149 0.20 -12.55 -6.20
N ASN A 150 0.84 -13.45 -5.46
CA ASN A 150 0.49 -14.88 -5.28
C ASN A 150 0.48 -15.77 -6.54
N LYS A 151 0.37 -15.22 -7.75
CA LYS A 151 0.41 -15.93 -9.03
C LYS A 151 1.56 -15.45 -9.89
N ASN A 152 2.15 -16.31 -10.73
CA ASN A 152 3.08 -15.83 -11.75
C ASN A 152 2.37 -14.87 -12.71
N ASN A 153 3.07 -13.88 -13.23
CA ASN A 153 2.55 -12.97 -14.25
C ASN A 153 3.61 -12.66 -15.32
N GLN A 154 3.35 -11.69 -16.19
CA GLN A 154 4.26 -11.30 -17.26
C GLN A 154 5.56 -10.64 -16.78
N PHE A 155 5.61 -10.20 -15.53
CA PHE A 155 6.75 -9.49 -14.95
C PHE A 155 7.65 -10.39 -14.11
N SER A 156 7.06 -11.31 -13.32
CA SER A 156 7.80 -12.09 -12.33
C SER A 156 7.11 -13.40 -11.95
N GLY A 157 7.89 -14.34 -11.42
CA GLY A 157 7.40 -15.48 -10.67
C GLY A 157 6.89 -15.09 -9.27
N SER A 158 5.90 -15.82 -8.75
CA SER A 158 5.36 -15.64 -7.41
C SER A 158 5.93 -16.66 -6.42
N GLY A 159 6.19 -16.23 -5.19
CA GLY A 159 6.59 -17.12 -4.09
C GLY A 159 5.52 -18.11 -3.65
N GLU A 160 4.22 -17.78 -3.79
CA GLU A 160 3.14 -18.71 -3.45
C GLU A 160 2.89 -19.76 -4.54
N SER A 161 3.08 -19.42 -5.82
CA SER A 161 2.90 -20.38 -6.93
C SER A 161 3.94 -21.50 -6.92
N VAL A 162 5.05 -21.31 -6.20
CA VAL A 162 6.07 -22.35 -5.96
C VAL A 162 5.58 -23.40 -4.95
N LYS A 163 4.62 -23.07 -4.06
CA LYS A 163 3.98 -24.03 -3.13
C LYS A 163 2.89 -24.85 -3.85
N GLY A 164 3.31 -25.69 -4.80
CA GLY A 164 2.38 -26.54 -5.55
C GLY A 164 2.94 -27.23 -6.79
N GLY A 165 4.21 -26.96 -7.15
CA GLY A 165 4.92 -27.74 -8.18
C GLY A 165 4.65 -27.35 -9.64
N VAL A 166 4.08 -26.17 -9.95
CA VAL A 166 3.98 -25.70 -11.34
C VAL A 166 4.31 -24.21 -11.45
N GLY A 167 5.49 -23.93 -12.00
CA GLY A 167 6.03 -22.59 -12.25
C GLY A 167 7.51 -22.54 -11.84
N ASN A 168 8.42 -22.39 -12.80
CA ASN A 168 9.87 -22.53 -12.58
C ASN A 168 10.53 -21.45 -11.69
N GLY A 169 9.77 -20.59 -10.99
CA GLY A 169 10.35 -19.56 -10.12
C GLY A 169 11.38 -18.67 -10.83
N GLU A 170 11.15 -18.32 -12.11
CA GLU A 170 12.18 -17.75 -13.00
C GLU A 170 12.59 -16.31 -12.66
N GLY A 171 12.25 -15.81 -11.47
CA GLY A 171 12.50 -14.43 -11.05
C GLY A 171 11.88 -13.44 -12.03
N LEU A 172 12.57 -12.30 -12.25
CA LEU A 172 12.12 -11.28 -13.19
C LEU A 172 12.25 -11.74 -14.64
N THR A 173 11.17 -11.56 -15.40
CA THR A 173 11.20 -11.70 -16.86
C THR A 173 11.96 -10.53 -17.50
N LYS A 174 12.15 -10.56 -18.83
CA LYS A 174 12.69 -9.39 -19.56
C LYS A 174 11.82 -8.14 -19.37
N LEU A 175 10.51 -8.31 -19.31
CA LEU A 175 9.56 -7.22 -19.07
C LEU A 175 9.63 -6.76 -17.60
N GLY A 176 9.75 -7.68 -16.64
CA GLY A 176 10.00 -7.36 -15.23
C GLY A 176 11.28 -6.56 -15.01
N LEU A 177 12.37 -6.94 -15.69
CA LEU A 177 13.62 -6.19 -15.66
C LEU A 177 13.49 -4.79 -16.28
N ALA A 178 12.67 -4.63 -17.32
CA ALA A 178 12.36 -3.31 -17.88
C ALA A 178 11.52 -2.47 -16.90
N ALA A 179 10.50 -3.06 -16.26
CA ALA A 179 9.71 -2.42 -15.22
C ALA A 179 10.59 -1.97 -14.03
N LEU A 180 11.54 -2.80 -13.58
CA LEU A 180 12.51 -2.46 -12.54
C LEU A 180 13.34 -1.22 -12.91
N LYS A 181 13.75 -1.09 -14.18
CA LYS A 181 14.48 0.10 -14.64
C LYS A 181 13.62 1.36 -14.56
N HIS A 182 12.33 1.27 -14.87
CA HIS A 182 11.40 2.39 -14.69
C HIS A 182 11.21 2.72 -13.20
N MET A 183 11.07 1.72 -12.32
CA MET A 183 10.99 1.96 -10.88
C MET A 183 12.24 2.67 -10.35
N ASN A 184 13.43 2.15 -10.66
CA ASN A 184 14.71 2.74 -10.24
C ASN A 184 14.89 4.17 -10.77
N LYS A 185 14.54 4.41 -12.04
CA LYS A 185 14.64 5.74 -12.66
C LYS A 185 13.77 6.78 -11.94
N ASN A 186 12.60 6.38 -11.44
CA ASN A 186 11.62 7.30 -10.85
C ASN A 186 11.60 7.27 -9.30
N GLY A 187 12.55 6.60 -8.66
CA GLY A 187 12.63 6.52 -7.20
C GLY A 187 11.47 5.75 -6.58
N VAL A 188 10.97 4.72 -7.25
CA VAL A 188 10.01 3.75 -6.70
C VAL A 188 10.79 2.57 -6.14
N VAL A 189 10.51 2.20 -4.89
CA VAL A 189 11.12 1.04 -4.24
C VAL A 189 10.46 -0.23 -4.77
N PRO A 190 11.22 -1.16 -5.37
CA PRO A 190 10.69 -2.47 -5.72
C PRO A 190 10.40 -3.26 -4.43
N ASP A 191 9.16 -3.72 -4.29
CA ASP A 191 8.73 -4.64 -3.23
C ASP A 191 8.81 -6.07 -3.78
N CYS A 192 9.36 -7.00 -3.00
CA CYS A 192 9.51 -8.41 -3.39
C CYS A 192 8.71 -9.35 -2.48
N SER A 193 7.78 -8.83 -1.67
CA SER A 193 7.09 -9.59 -0.62
C SER A 193 6.31 -10.81 -1.13
N HIS A 194 5.82 -10.75 -2.39
CA HIS A 194 5.05 -11.83 -3.03
C HIS A 194 5.80 -12.49 -4.20
N ASP A 195 6.97 -11.98 -4.56
CA ASP A 195 7.80 -12.50 -5.64
C ASP A 195 8.49 -13.82 -5.25
N SER A 196 8.89 -14.60 -6.25
CA SER A 196 9.71 -15.80 -6.03
C SER A 196 11.13 -15.44 -5.60
N ASN A 197 11.74 -16.28 -4.77
CA ASN A 197 13.16 -16.20 -4.40
C ASN A 197 14.10 -16.61 -5.55
#